data_AF-A0AAD9BLJ8-F1
#
_entry.id   AF-A0AAD9BLJ8-F1
#
_cell.length_a   1.000
_cell.length_b   1.000
_cell.length_c   1.000
_cell.angle_alpha   90.00
_cell.angle_beta   90.00
_cell.angle_gamma   90.00
#
_symmetry.space_group_name_H-M   'P 1'
#
loop_
_entity.id
_entity.type
_entity.pdbx_description
1 polymer ?
#
loop_
_entity_poly.entity_id
_entity_poly.type
_entity_poly.pdbx_seq_one_letter_code
_entity_poly.pdbx_strand_id
1 'polypeptide(L)'
;MALLMEDDDDESKHKHFNYDKIVEEQNLSKQKKKKLLKKKKGEEKLEGDEFQVDVKDPRFQAMFTSHLFNLDPSNPSYKKTKATQSIQVEKQRRREEEQRRTEEQLSKAIDPSLSLLIKSIKSKTEQFQARKKQKLM
;
A
#
# COMPACT_ATOMS: atom_id res chain seq x y z
N MET A 1 -2.86 41.53 -26.96
CA MET A 1 -1.80 40.53 -26.77
C MET A 1 -1.85 39.64 -28.00
N ALA A 2 -0.90 39.80 -28.91
CA ALA A 2 -0.85 39.02 -30.16
C ALA A 2 -0.02 37.76 -29.90
N LEU A 3 -0.62 36.59 -30.12
CA LEU A 3 0.07 35.31 -30.02
C LEU A 3 0.79 35.07 -31.35
N LEU A 4 2.11 35.25 -31.35
CA LEU A 4 3.00 34.90 -32.46
C LEU A 4 3.03 33.37 -32.54
N MET A 5 2.36 32.81 -33.55
CA MET A 5 2.59 31.44 -33.99
C MET A 5 3.95 31.43 -34.70
N GLU A 6 5.00 31.11 -33.95
CA GLU A 6 6.34 30.91 -34.48
C GLU A 6 6.49 29.43 -34.82
N ASP A 7 6.42 29.20 -36.12
CA ASP A 7 6.73 28.06 -36.97
C ASP A 7 7.12 26.69 -36.38
N ASP A 8 6.45 25.69 -36.97
CA ASP A 8 6.56 24.24 -36.88
C ASP A 8 7.94 23.68 -37.27
N ASP A 9 8.80 23.36 -36.30
CA ASP A 9 9.93 22.43 -36.52
C ASP A 9 10.28 21.53 -35.31
N ASP A 10 9.46 21.56 -34.24
CA ASP A 10 9.72 20.82 -32.99
C ASP A 10 8.54 19.93 -32.53
N GLU A 11 7.61 19.55 -33.41
CA GLU A 11 6.52 18.60 -33.10
C GLU A 11 7.03 17.25 -32.52
N SER A 12 8.28 16.89 -32.82
CA SER A 12 8.92 15.66 -32.32
C SER A 12 9.37 15.71 -30.85
N LYS A 13 9.40 16.89 -30.20
CA LYS A 13 9.84 17.06 -28.80
C LYS A 13 8.70 17.02 -27.78
N HIS A 14 7.44 17.10 -28.20
CA HIS A 14 6.33 17.06 -27.26
C HIS A 14 6.03 15.61 -26.84
N LYS A 15 6.76 15.14 -25.81
CA LYS A 15 6.42 13.91 -25.08
C LYS A 15 5.07 14.10 -24.38
N HIS A 16 3.97 13.76 -25.05
CA HIS A 16 2.63 13.89 -24.47
C HIS A 16 2.47 12.98 -23.25
N PHE A 17 1.91 13.53 -22.16
CA PHE A 17 1.58 12.77 -20.97
C PHE A 17 0.46 11.77 -21.29
N ASN A 18 0.79 10.48 -21.28
CA ASN A 18 -0.18 9.41 -21.49
C ASN A 18 -0.25 8.56 -20.23
N TYR A 19 -1.33 8.75 -19.47
CA TYR A 19 -1.54 8.04 -18.20
C TYR A 19 -1.56 6.53 -18.38
N ASP A 20 -2.24 6.01 -19.40
CA ASP A 20 -2.37 4.58 -19.62
C ASP A 20 -1.01 3.93 -19.90
N LYS A 21 -0.17 4.57 -20.73
CA LYS A 21 1.22 4.12 -20.96
C LYS A 21 2.03 4.09 -19.68
N ILE A 22 1.91 5.10 -18.81
CA ILE A 22 2.63 5.17 -17.53
C ILE A 22 2.18 4.04 -16.59
N VAL A 23 0.87 3.80 -16.49
CA VAL A 23 0.32 2.72 -15.66
C VAL A 23 0.80 1.37 -16.15
N GLU A 24 0.76 1.13 -17.46
CA GLU A 24 1.27 -0.11 -18.06
C GLU A 24 2.75 -0.30 -17.77
N GLU A 25 3.59 0.72 -18.00
CA GLU A 25 5.03 0.66 -17.76
C GLU A 25 5.39 0.41 -16.30
N GLN A 26 4.63 0.99 -15.36
CA GLN A 26 4.81 0.74 -13.93
C GLN A 26 4.37 -0.68 -13.53
N ASN A 27 3.42 -1.27 -14.25
CA ASN A 27 2.93 -2.64 -13.99
C ASN A 27 3.72 -3.74 -14.70
N LEU A 28 4.61 -3.40 -15.65
CA LEU A 28 5.44 -4.40 -16.33
C LEU A 28 6.38 -5.11 -15.36
N SER A 29 6.42 -6.44 -15.45
CA SER A 29 7.42 -7.28 -14.79
C SER A 29 8.84 -6.87 -15.17
N LYS A 30 9.79 -7.00 -14.23
CA LYS A 30 11.24 -6.77 -14.43
C LYS A 30 11.77 -7.45 -15.70
N GLN A 31 11.27 -8.64 -16.04
CA GLN A 31 11.66 -9.38 -17.24
C GLN A 31 11.10 -8.76 -18.53
N LYS A 32 9.81 -8.39 -18.53
CA LYS A 32 9.17 -7.73 -19.68
C LYS A 32 9.79 -6.35 -19.93
N LYS A 33 10.08 -5.60 -18.86
CA LYS A 33 10.81 -4.32 -18.92
C LYS A 33 12.19 -4.49 -19.57
N LYS A 34 12.98 -5.50 -19.14
CA LYS A 34 14.29 -5.79 -19.75
C LYS A 34 14.19 -6.17 -21.24
N LYS A 35 13.12 -6.87 -21.65
CA LYS A 35 12.87 -7.22 -23.06
C LYS A 35 12.46 -6.00 -23.90
N LEU A 36 11.62 -5.11 -23.36
CA LEU A 36 11.26 -3.85 -24.01
C LEU A 36 12.46 -2.93 -24.18
N LEU A 37 13.31 -2.77 -23.15
CA LEU A 37 14.53 -1.96 -23.24
C LEU A 37 15.50 -2.44 -24.33
N LYS A 38 15.54 -3.76 -24.58
CA LYS A 38 16.35 -4.34 -25.66
C LYS A 38 15.74 -4.07 -27.06
N LYS A 39 14.41 -3.99 -27.15
CA LYS A 39 13.68 -3.75 -28.41
C LYS A 39 13.57 -2.26 -28.76
N LYS A 40 13.33 -1.40 -27.76
CA LYS A 40 13.17 0.05 -27.86
C LYS A 40 14.50 0.77 -27.58
N LYS A 41 15.60 0.34 -28.21
CA LYS A 41 16.95 0.88 -27.95
C LYS A 41 17.13 2.35 -28.42
N GLY A 42 16.08 2.99 -28.95
CA GLY A 42 16.09 4.38 -29.42
C GLY A 42 14.88 5.23 -28.99
N GLU A 43 13.90 4.69 -28.26
CA GLU A 43 12.94 5.57 -27.57
C GLU A 43 13.56 5.96 -26.23
N GLU A 44 13.82 7.25 -26.07
CA GLU A 44 14.19 7.83 -24.79
C GLU A 44 13.23 7.29 -23.73
N LYS A 45 13.79 6.65 -22.70
CA LYS A 45 13.03 6.38 -21.48
C LYS A 45 12.31 7.68 -21.14
N LEU A 46 11.02 7.60 -20.80
CA LEU A 46 10.40 8.64 -20.00
C LEU A 46 11.39 8.93 -18.87
N GLU A 47 11.98 10.12 -18.90
CA GLU A 47 13.05 10.54 -18.01
C GLU A 47 12.65 10.15 -16.59
N GLY A 48 13.59 9.56 -15.86
CA GLY A 48 13.33 8.76 -14.66
C GLY A 48 12.16 9.30 -13.84
N ASP A 49 11.05 8.55 -13.83
CA ASP A 49 9.87 8.84 -13.02
C ASP A 49 10.24 8.78 -11.52
N GLU A 50 10.81 9.88 -11.04
CA GLU A 50 11.25 10.19 -9.68
C GLU A 50 10.14 10.84 -8.83
N PHE A 51 8.95 11.02 -9.41
CA PHE A 51 7.83 11.57 -8.68
C PHE A 51 7.45 10.68 -7.48
N GLN A 52 7.48 11.27 -6.29
CA GLN A 52 7.04 10.64 -5.04
C GLN A 52 5.82 11.37 -4.50
N VAL A 53 4.80 10.59 -4.13
CA VAL A 53 3.58 11.14 -3.50
C VAL A 53 3.86 11.46 -2.04
N ASP A 54 3.54 12.67 -1.62
CA ASP A 54 3.52 13.03 -0.21
C ASP A 54 2.31 12.39 0.49
N VAL A 55 2.60 11.38 1.31
CA VAL A 55 1.59 10.60 2.02
C VAL A 55 1.16 11.27 3.35
N LYS A 56 1.83 12.36 3.73
CA LYS A 56 1.58 13.10 4.99
C LYS A 56 0.81 14.40 4.78
N ASP A 57 0.46 14.74 3.55
CA ASP A 57 -0.32 15.94 3.24
C ASP A 57 -1.73 15.88 3.90
N PRO A 58 -2.09 16.85 4.75
CA PRO A 58 -3.38 16.91 5.41
C PRO A 58 -4.58 16.90 4.46
N ARG A 59 -4.43 17.44 3.24
CA ARG A 59 -5.52 17.51 2.25
C ARG A 59 -6.03 16.13 1.84
N PHE A 60 -5.17 15.11 1.91
CA PHE A 60 -5.50 13.74 1.53
C PHE A 60 -5.72 12.83 2.74
N GLN A 61 -5.85 13.39 3.95
CA GLN A 61 -6.06 12.61 5.17
C GLN A 61 -7.30 11.71 5.09
N ALA A 62 -8.34 12.17 4.39
CA ALA A 62 -9.58 11.42 4.16
C ALA A 62 -9.36 10.05 3.49
N MET A 63 -8.28 9.87 2.70
CA MET A 63 -7.92 8.58 2.08
C MET A 63 -7.57 7.49 3.12
N PHE A 64 -7.10 7.93 4.29
CA PHE A 64 -6.70 7.04 5.38
C PHE A 64 -7.83 6.83 6.38
N THR A 65 -8.61 7.87 6.67
CA THR A 65 -9.63 7.85 7.73
C THR A 65 -11.02 7.42 7.25
N SER A 66 -11.43 7.83 6.04
CA SER A 66 -12.78 7.57 5.54
C SER A 66 -12.82 6.31 4.68
N HIS A 67 -13.88 5.52 4.85
CA HIS A 67 -14.11 4.32 4.07
C HIS A 67 -14.49 4.60 2.60
N LEU A 68 -15.03 5.79 2.32
CA LEU A 68 -15.50 6.17 0.98
C LEU A 68 -14.35 6.29 -0.04
N PHE A 69 -13.15 6.61 0.45
CA PHE A 69 -11.97 6.84 -0.38
C PHE A 69 -10.98 5.66 -0.32
N ASN A 70 -11.45 4.46 0.05
CA ASN A 70 -10.63 3.27 0.13
C ASN A 70 -10.21 2.78 -1.27
N LEU A 71 -8.91 2.53 -1.45
CA LEU A 71 -8.35 1.93 -2.66
C LEU A 71 -8.48 0.40 -2.61
N ASP A 72 -9.46 -0.16 -3.32
CA ASP A 72 -9.73 -1.61 -3.40
C ASP A 72 -9.25 -2.23 -4.73
N PRO A 73 -8.33 -3.22 -4.72
CA PRO A 73 -7.93 -3.98 -5.90
C PRO A 73 -9.07 -4.67 -6.67
N SER A 74 -10.20 -4.94 -6.02
CA SER A 74 -11.38 -5.55 -6.61
C SER A 74 -12.17 -4.59 -7.51
N ASN A 75 -11.94 -3.28 -7.40
CA ASN A 75 -12.66 -2.28 -8.17
C ASN A 75 -12.05 -2.13 -9.58
N PRO A 76 -12.84 -2.10 -10.67
CA PRO A 76 -12.32 -1.89 -12.04
C PRO A 76 -11.54 -0.58 -12.23
N SER A 77 -11.84 0.43 -11.42
CA SER A 77 -11.15 1.73 -11.44
C SER A 77 -9.78 1.68 -10.75
N TYR A 78 -9.41 0.55 -10.14
CA TYR A 78 -8.15 0.41 -9.44
C TYR A 78 -6.98 0.37 -10.43
N LYS A 79 -6.13 1.39 -10.35
CA LYS A 79 -4.88 1.45 -11.11
C LYS A 79 -3.72 1.20 -10.17
N LYS A 80 -3.00 0.10 -10.42
CA LYS A 80 -1.83 -0.28 -9.63
C LYS A 80 -0.63 0.57 -10.08
N THR A 81 -0.53 1.78 -9.56
CA THR A 81 0.64 2.66 -9.75
C THR A 81 1.58 2.58 -8.55
N LYS A 82 2.82 3.07 -8.68
CA LYS A 82 3.74 3.19 -7.55
C LYS A 82 3.14 4.08 -6.44
N ALA A 83 2.47 5.17 -6.82
CA ALA A 83 1.75 6.07 -5.93
C ALA A 83 0.67 5.34 -5.12
N THR A 84 -0.22 4.60 -5.80
CA THR A 84 -1.28 3.80 -5.15
C THR A 84 -0.70 2.81 -4.14
N GLN A 85 0.42 2.17 -4.48
CA GLN A 85 1.11 1.23 -3.58
C GLN A 85 1.68 1.93 -2.35
N SER A 86 2.30 3.11 -2.50
CA SER A 86 2.84 3.88 -1.37
C SER A 86 1.75 4.28 -0.36
N ILE A 87 0.58 4.68 -0.85
CA ILE A 87 -0.59 5.02 -0.03
C ILE A 87 -1.10 3.80 0.73
N GLN A 88 -1.15 2.63 0.09
CA GLN A 88 -1.57 1.38 0.74
C GLN A 88 -0.62 0.96 1.87
N VAL A 89 0.69 1.07 1.65
CA VAL A 89 1.70 0.75 2.67
C VAL A 89 1.56 1.68 3.87
N GLU A 90 1.42 2.99 3.65
CA GLU A 90 1.21 3.94 4.75
C GLU A 90 -0.11 3.69 5.49
N LYS A 91 -1.18 3.37 4.76
CA LYS A 91 -2.46 3.02 5.39
C LYS A 91 -2.36 1.77 6.26
N GLN A 92 -1.62 0.76 5.81
CA GLN A 92 -1.34 -0.42 6.61
C GLN A 92 -0.53 -0.06 7.86
N ARG A 93 0.53 0.74 7.71
CA ARG A 93 1.35 1.23 8.82
C ARG A 93 0.52 1.94 9.89
N ARG A 94 -0.39 2.84 9.49
CA ARG A 94 -1.30 3.55 10.42
C ARG A 94 -2.24 2.62 11.16
N ARG A 95 -2.80 1.61 10.48
CA ARG A 95 -3.66 0.60 11.13
C ARG A 95 -2.90 -0.24 12.15
N GLU A 96 -1.67 -0.64 11.84
CA GLU A 96 -0.82 -1.37 12.79
C GLU A 96 -0.49 -0.51 14.03
N GLU A 97 -0.23 0.79 13.84
CA GLU A 97 0.00 1.73 14.97
C GLU A 97 -1.25 1.93 15.82
N GLU A 98 -2.43 2.06 15.22
CA GLU A 98 -3.70 2.17 15.95
C GLU A 98 -4.02 0.90 16.73
N GLN A 99 -3.77 -0.28 16.15
CA GLN A 99 -3.93 -1.57 16.83
C GLN A 99 -3.00 -1.66 18.04
N ARG A 100 -1.71 -1.34 17.88
CA ARG A 100 -0.74 -1.34 18.99
C ARG A 100 -1.16 -0.38 20.10
N ARG A 101 -1.61 0.84 19.77
CA ARG A 101 -2.11 1.81 20.76
C ARG A 101 -3.33 1.26 21.51
N THR A 102 -4.24 0.62 20.80
CA THR A 102 -5.44 0.01 21.41
C THR A 102 -5.06 -1.17 22.31
N GLU A 103 -4.11 -2.01 21.90
CA GLU A 103 -3.59 -3.11 22.72
C GLU A 103 -2.83 -2.62 23.97
N GLU A 104 -2.06 -1.54 23.85
CA GLU A 104 -1.38 -0.90 25.00
C GLU A 104 -2.38 -0.27 25.97
N GLN A 105 -3.45 0.37 25.47
CA GLN A 105 -4.51 0.90 26.31
C GLN A 105 -5.30 -0.21 27.00
N LEU A 106 -5.63 -1.27 26.27
CA LEU A 106 -6.36 -2.42 26.81
C LEU A 106 -5.51 -3.17 27.84
N SER A 107 -4.22 -3.38 27.60
CA SER A 107 -3.31 -4.03 28.56
C SER A 107 -3.07 -3.20 29.82
N LYS A 108 -3.07 -1.86 29.73
CA LYS A 108 -3.07 -0.97 30.90
C LYS A 108 -4.39 -0.98 31.67
N ALA A 109 -5.51 -1.21 30.98
CA ALA A 109 -6.84 -1.28 31.59
C ALA A 109 -7.13 -2.66 32.22
N ILE A 110 -6.43 -3.71 31.83
CA ILE A 110 -6.57 -5.05 32.42
C ILE A 110 -5.84 -5.10 33.76
N ASP A 111 -6.60 -5.38 34.82
CA ASP A 111 -6.05 -5.62 36.16
C ASP A 111 -5.02 -6.77 36.12
N PRO A 112 -3.79 -6.58 36.66
CA PRO A 112 -2.81 -7.64 36.83
C PRO A 112 -3.37 -8.93 37.46
N SER A 113 -4.33 -8.82 38.40
CA SER A 113 -4.99 -9.97 39.02
C SER A 113 -5.80 -10.80 38.00
N LEU A 114 -6.53 -10.13 37.11
CA LEU A 114 -7.32 -10.78 36.07
C LEU A 114 -6.43 -11.50 35.06
N SER A 115 -5.27 -10.92 34.72
CA SER A 115 -4.28 -11.57 33.84
C SER A 115 -3.71 -12.85 34.45
N LEU A 116 -3.42 -12.86 35.75
CA LEU A 116 -2.98 -14.06 36.49
C LEU A 116 -4.08 -15.12 36.53
N LEU A 117 -5.34 -14.70 36.75
CA LEU A 117 -6.48 -15.61 36.73
C LEU A 117 -6.65 -16.27 35.35
N ILE A 118 -6.62 -15.51 34.26
CA ILE A 118 -6.74 -16.04 32.89
C ILE A 118 -5.59 -17.03 32.60
N LYS A 119 -4.35 -16.73 33.00
CA LYS A 119 -3.22 -17.66 32.87
C LYS A 119 -3.45 -18.96 33.64
N SER A 120 -3.93 -18.88 34.88
CA SER A 120 -4.20 -20.06 35.70
C SER A 120 -5.30 -20.95 35.09
N ILE A 121 -6.37 -20.34 34.57
CA ILE A 121 -7.47 -21.05 33.91
C ILE A 121 -6.99 -21.71 32.63
N LYS A 122 -6.20 -21.02 31.78
CA LYS A 122 -5.61 -21.62 30.58
C LYS A 122 -4.73 -22.83 30.92
N SER A 123 -3.80 -22.68 31.86
CA SER A 123 -2.92 -23.76 32.28
C SER A 123 -3.70 -24.97 32.82
N LYS A 124 -4.72 -24.72 33.65
CA LYS A 124 -5.56 -25.79 34.20
C LYS A 124 -6.40 -26.49 33.13
N THR A 125 -6.87 -25.76 32.13
CA THR A 125 -7.64 -26.30 31.01
C THR A 125 -6.74 -27.18 30.11
N GLU A 126 -5.53 -26.74 29.80
CA GLU A 126 -4.54 -27.51 29.04
C GLU A 126 -4.18 -28.82 29.74
N GLN A 127 -3.94 -28.76 31.07
CA GLN A 127 -3.69 -29.96 31.87
C GLN A 127 -4.88 -30.93 31.84
N PHE A 128 -6.11 -30.42 31.91
CA PHE A 128 -7.30 -31.26 31.82
C PHE A 128 -7.42 -31.93 30.45
N GLN A 129 -7.18 -31.19 29.37
CA GLN A 129 -7.21 -31.74 28.01
C GLN A 129 -6.10 -32.77 27.78
N ALA A 130 -4.89 -32.52 28.29
CA ALA A 130 -3.77 -33.46 28.20
C ALA A 130 -4.08 -34.78 28.94
N ARG A 131 -4.62 -34.69 30.17
CA ARG A 131 -5.03 -35.85 30.95
C ARG A 131 -6.18 -36.61 30.28
N LYS A 132 -7.14 -35.92 29.68
CA LYS A 132 -8.23 -36.54 28.92
C LYS A 132 -7.71 -37.34 27.72
N LYS A 133 -6.73 -36.78 26.98
CA LYS A 133 -6.09 -37.46 25.85
C LYS A 133 -5.30 -38.71 26.27
N GLN A 134 -4.57 -38.65 27.39
CA GLN A 134 -3.86 -39.79 27.95
C GLN A 134 -4.78 -40.92 28.44
N LYS A 135 -6.02 -40.60 28.83
CA LYS A 135 -7.01 -41.59 29.30
C LYS A 135 -7.79 -42.26 28.17
N LEU A 136 -7.69 -41.71 26.95
CA LEU A 136 -8.39 -42.19 25.75
C LEU A 136 -7.47 -43.01 24.82
N MET A 137 -6.15 -42.93 25.02
CA MET A 137 -5.18 -43.90 24.50
C MET A 137 -4.99 -45.04 25.49
#